data_AF-A0AAJ1YYW3-F1
#
_entry.id   AF-A0AAJ1YYW3-F1
#
_cell.length_a   1.000
_cell.length_b   1.000
_cell.length_c   1.000
_cell.angle_alpha   90.00
_cell.angle_beta   90.00
_cell.angle_gamma   90.00
#
_symmetry.space_group_name_H-M   'P 1'
#
loop_
_entity.id
_entity.type
_entity.pdbx_description
1 polymer ?
#
loop_
_entity_poly.entity_id
_entity_poly.type
_entity_poly.pdbx_seq_one_letter_code
_entity_poly.pdbx_strand_id
1 'polypeptide(L)'
;MKQSIGNNGSKKKTRGLRRACRNFLQYTTIHTNSLPNANEQSALSSWSIPLPFNPSYMHSKRKSNAIKRFYLQTAINRVEHLIRIKTTTEKEYRIYFVVSFPNLHASNILIVCSKQGIERFFEGFLGRYMDGPQWIPLPQERDIEQECGLHIPNELQVKGYTEIFTDSDYNDKEIWFIGELD
;
A
#
# COMPACT_ATOMS: atom_id res chain seq x y z
N MET A 1 -19.88 -32.12 -38.46
CA MET A 1 -20.05 -31.30 -37.23
C MET A 1 -18.67 -30.91 -36.70
N LYS A 2 -18.29 -29.62 -36.78
CA LYS A 2 -17.06 -29.11 -36.16
C LYS A 2 -17.35 -28.82 -34.69
N GLN A 3 -16.85 -29.67 -33.78
CA GLN A 3 -16.86 -29.34 -32.36
C GLN A 3 -15.79 -28.27 -32.10
N SER A 4 -16.21 -27.06 -31.74
CA SER A 4 -15.29 -26.06 -31.21
C SER A 4 -14.90 -26.48 -29.78
N ILE A 5 -13.66 -26.92 -29.59
CA ILE A 5 -13.07 -27.06 -28.26
C ILE A 5 -12.82 -25.64 -27.75
N GLY A 6 -13.88 -25.06 -27.17
CA GLY A 6 -13.89 -23.70 -26.67
C GLY A 6 -13.00 -23.57 -25.44
N ASN A 7 -12.08 -22.62 -25.52
CA ASN A 7 -11.12 -22.18 -24.50
C ASN A 7 -11.80 -21.79 -23.15
N ASN A 8 -12.28 -22.77 -22.38
CA ASN A 8 -13.02 -22.56 -21.12
C ASN A 8 -12.11 -22.16 -19.95
N GLY A 9 -10.83 -22.55 -19.98
CA GLY A 9 -9.85 -22.24 -18.92
C GLY A 9 -9.56 -20.73 -18.80
N SER A 10 -9.47 -20.02 -19.94
CA SER A 10 -9.20 -18.57 -19.95
C SER A 10 -10.38 -17.75 -19.38
N LYS A 11 -11.62 -18.18 -19.65
CA LYS A 11 -12.84 -17.57 -19.11
C LYS A 11 -12.94 -17.75 -17.58
N LYS A 12 -12.61 -18.94 -17.05
CA LYS A 12 -12.62 -19.22 -15.60
C LYS A 12 -11.58 -18.36 -14.85
N LYS A 13 -10.35 -18.24 -15.38
CA LYS A 13 -9.29 -17.38 -14.82
C LYS A 13 -9.70 -15.90 -14.81
N THR A 14 -10.38 -15.43 -15.86
CA THR A 14 -10.86 -14.04 -15.94
C THR A 14 -11.99 -13.76 -14.96
N ARG A 15 -12.92 -14.70 -14.75
CA ARG A 15 -13.98 -14.58 -13.74
C ARG A 15 -13.41 -14.54 -12.31
N GLY A 16 -12.41 -15.38 -12.01
CA GLY A 16 -11.71 -15.39 -10.73
C GLY A 16 -11.05 -14.06 -10.41
N LEU A 17 -10.33 -13.48 -11.38
CA LEU A 17 -9.69 -12.17 -11.23
C LEU A 17 -10.71 -11.04 -11.01
N ARG A 18 -11.82 -11.03 -11.76
CA ARG A 18 -12.89 -10.03 -11.58
C ARG A 18 -13.51 -10.12 -10.18
N ARG A 19 -13.76 -11.33 -9.68
CA ARG A 19 -14.25 -11.54 -8.31
C ARG A 19 -13.24 -11.04 -7.29
N ALA A 20 -11.95 -11.33 -7.47
CA ALA A 20 -10.90 -10.85 -6.59
C ALA A 20 -10.84 -9.31 -6.53
N CYS A 21 -10.88 -8.63 -7.69
CA CYS A 21 -10.89 -7.17 -7.75
C CYS A 21 -12.13 -6.57 -7.06
N ARG A 22 -13.31 -7.17 -7.27
CA ARG A 22 -14.55 -6.72 -6.62
C ARG A 22 -14.49 -6.89 -5.11
N ASN A 23 -14.04 -8.05 -4.64
CA ASN A 23 -13.92 -8.33 -3.20
C ASN A 23 -12.92 -7.38 -2.54
N PHE A 24 -11.80 -7.09 -3.21
CA PHE A 24 -10.82 -6.12 -2.72
C PHE A 24 -11.39 -4.71 -2.62
N LEU A 25 -12.10 -4.26 -3.67
CA LEU A 25 -12.76 -2.95 -3.63
C LEU A 25 -13.79 -2.86 -2.51
N GLN A 26 -14.63 -3.90 -2.34
CA GLN A 26 -15.62 -3.95 -1.27
C GLN A 26 -14.96 -3.94 0.12
N TYR A 27 -13.96 -4.78 0.33
CA TYR A 27 -13.21 -4.87 1.59
C TYR A 27 -12.60 -3.51 1.94
N THR A 28 -11.83 -2.94 1.02
CA THR A 28 -11.16 -1.65 1.25
C THR A 28 -12.17 -0.55 1.53
N THR A 29 -13.28 -0.50 0.80
CA THR A 29 -14.36 0.48 1.03
C THR A 29 -14.95 0.34 2.43
N ILE A 30 -15.32 -0.86 2.86
CA ILE A 30 -15.90 -1.11 4.19
C ILE A 30 -14.93 -0.71 5.30
N HIS A 31 -13.68 -1.15 5.20
CA HIS A 31 -12.67 -0.95 6.26
C HIS A 31 -12.07 0.45 6.29
N THR A 32 -12.40 1.32 5.32
CA THR A 32 -11.94 2.70 5.29
C THR A 32 -13.12 3.67 5.12
N ASN A 33 -14.34 3.26 5.49
CA ASN A 33 -15.53 4.12 5.42
C ASN A 33 -15.58 5.14 6.58
N SER A 34 -14.79 4.92 7.62
CA SER A 34 -14.65 5.79 8.78
C SER A 34 -13.23 5.70 9.33
N LEU A 35 -12.82 6.73 10.07
CA LEU A 35 -11.55 6.73 10.80
C LEU A 35 -11.69 5.93 12.11
N PRO A 36 -10.60 5.31 12.59
CA PRO A 36 -10.59 4.65 13.89
C PRO A 36 -10.68 5.68 15.03
N ASN A 37 -11.32 5.30 16.13
CA ASN A 37 -11.42 6.15 17.32
C ASN A 37 -10.13 6.11 18.15
N ALA A 38 -9.51 7.27 18.40
CA ALA A 38 -8.28 7.40 19.18
C ALA A 38 -8.37 6.79 20.59
N ASN A 39 -9.56 6.76 21.18
CA ASN A 39 -9.80 6.27 22.54
C ASN A 39 -9.73 4.74 22.64
N GLU A 40 -9.78 4.03 21.52
CA GLU A 40 -9.55 2.59 21.45
C GLU A 40 -8.04 2.34 21.46
N GLN A 41 -7.47 2.31 22.66
CA GLN A 41 -6.04 2.22 22.96
C GLN A 41 -5.32 1.13 22.14
N SER A 42 -4.66 1.52 21.04
CA SER A 42 -3.52 0.76 20.53
C SER A 42 -2.26 1.26 21.22
N ALA A 43 -1.41 0.34 21.70
CA ALA A 43 -0.17 0.65 22.43
C ALA A 43 0.82 1.55 21.66
N LEU A 44 0.60 1.72 20.36
CA LEU A 44 1.43 2.48 19.43
C LEU A 44 0.74 3.74 18.87
N SER A 45 -0.50 4.04 19.30
CA SER A 45 -1.33 5.13 18.72
C SER A 45 -1.45 5.05 17.19
N SER A 46 -1.37 3.84 16.63
CA SER A 46 -1.46 3.59 15.20
C SER A 46 -2.42 2.45 14.88
N TRP A 47 -3.07 2.52 13.72
CA TRP A 47 -3.90 1.47 13.13
C TRP A 47 -3.33 1.10 11.78
N SER A 48 -3.19 -0.19 11.51
CA SER A 48 -2.82 -0.70 10.19
C SER A 48 -4.00 -1.46 9.60
N ILE A 49 -4.46 -1.00 8.43
CA ILE A 49 -5.52 -1.64 7.65
C ILE A 49 -4.83 -2.48 6.58
N PRO A 50 -4.86 -3.82 6.70
CA PRO A 50 -4.25 -4.69 5.71
C PRO A 50 -5.01 -4.58 4.38
N LEU A 51 -4.31 -4.82 3.27
CA LEU A 51 -4.89 -4.75 1.93
C LEU A 51 -4.89 -6.16 1.31
N PRO A 52 -5.83 -7.04 1.69
CA PRO A 52 -5.82 -8.43 1.30
C PRO A 52 -6.08 -8.59 -0.19
N PHE A 53 -5.03 -8.93 -0.94
CA PHE A 53 -5.12 -9.28 -2.35
C PHE A 53 -4.27 -10.51 -2.62
N ASN A 54 -4.85 -11.49 -3.32
CA ASN A 54 -4.16 -12.76 -3.54
C ASN A 54 -2.92 -12.53 -4.44
N PRO A 55 -1.69 -12.82 -3.95
CA PRO A 55 -0.45 -12.55 -4.67
C PRO A 55 -0.36 -13.24 -6.04
N SER A 56 -1.01 -14.40 -6.20
CA SER A 56 -0.98 -15.17 -7.46
C SER A 56 -1.49 -14.38 -8.66
N TYR A 57 -2.33 -13.36 -8.45
CA TYR A 57 -2.80 -12.47 -9.52
C TYR A 57 -1.76 -11.41 -9.91
N MET A 58 -0.89 -10.99 -8.99
CA MET A 58 0.12 -9.95 -9.20
C MET A 58 1.39 -10.47 -9.89
N HIS A 59 1.69 -11.77 -9.75
CA HIS A 59 2.86 -12.42 -10.37
C HIS A 59 2.64 -12.87 -11.83
N SER A 60 1.48 -12.60 -12.42
CA SER A 60 1.17 -13.08 -13.78
C SER A 60 1.76 -12.18 -14.89
N LYS A 61 2.72 -12.71 -15.68
CA LYS A 61 3.49 -11.98 -16.72
C LYS A 61 2.68 -11.13 -17.72
N ARG A 62 1.41 -11.46 -17.98
CA ARG A 62 0.57 -10.78 -19.01
C ARG A 62 -0.40 -9.73 -18.46
N LYS A 63 -0.73 -9.79 -17.16
CA LYS A 63 -1.76 -8.93 -16.54
C LYS A 63 -1.29 -8.26 -15.25
N SER A 64 -0.04 -8.47 -14.85
CA SER A 64 0.55 -7.95 -13.63
C SER A 64 0.40 -6.43 -13.53
N ASN A 65 0.75 -5.68 -14.58
CA ASN A 65 0.83 -4.22 -14.48
C ASN A 65 -0.55 -3.57 -14.27
N ALA A 66 -1.57 -4.00 -15.02
CA ALA A 66 -2.93 -3.49 -14.84
C ALA A 66 -3.51 -3.83 -13.46
N ILE A 67 -3.19 -5.03 -12.92
CA ILE A 67 -3.67 -5.45 -11.59
C ILE A 67 -2.89 -4.77 -10.47
N LYS A 68 -1.58 -4.59 -10.62
CA LYS A 68 -0.75 -3.79 -9.71
C LYS A 68 -1.27 -2.36 -9.66
N ARG A 69 -1.46 -1.71 -10.81
CA ARG A 69 -2.05 -0.38 -10.90
C ARG A 69 -3.43 -0.31 -10.23
N PHE A 70 -4.32 -1.27 -10.50
CA PHE A 70 -5.63 -1.33 -9.84
C PHE A 70 -5.51 -1.42 -8.31
N TYR A 71 -4.65 -2.30 -7.81
CA TYR A 71 -4.41 -2.46 -6.38
C TYR A 71 -3.89 -1.17 -5.72
N LEU A 72 -2.82 -0.61 -6.29
CA LEU A 72 -2.17 0.60 -5.80
C LEU A 72 -3.12 1.81 -5.86
N GLN A 73 -3.77 2.03 -7.02
CA GLN A 73 -4.70 3.14 -7.19
C GLN A 73 -5.90 3.05 -6.26
N THR A 74 -6.44 1.85 -6.04
CA THR A 74 -7.55 1.66 -5.10
C THR A 74 -7.13 2.08 -3.69
N ALA A 75 -5.94 1.68 -3.23
CA ALA A 75 -5.43 2.08 -1.92
C ALA A 75 -5.19 3.60 -1.80
N ILE A 76 -4.59 4.23 -2.82
CA ILE A 76 -4.40 5.69 -2.89
C ILE A 76 -5.75 6.41 -2.76
N ASN A 77 -6.75 6.00 -3.53
CA ASN A 77 -8.09 6.60 -3.48
C ASN A 77 -8.74 6.43 -2.09
N ARG A 78 -8.43 5.35 -1.37
CA ARG A 78 -8.94 5.15 -0.01
C ARG A 78 -8.21 6.01 1.01
N VAL A 79 -6.91 6.24 0.86
CA VAL A 79 -6.15 7.21 1.68
C VAL A 79 -6.69 8.62 1.48
N GLU A 80 -6.85 9.06 0.23
CA GLU A 80 -7.46 10.35 -0.11
C GLU A 80 -8.85 10.51 0.53
N HIS A 81 -9.70 9.48 0.43
CA HIS A 81 -11.01 9.49 1.07
C HIS A 81 -10.93 9.64 2.59
N LEU A 82 -10.05 8.88 3.27
CA LEU A 82 -9.88 8.94 4.72
C LEU A 82 -9.41 10.33 5.17
N ILE A 83 -8.49 10.95 4.44
CA ILE A 83 -8.03 12.32 4.72
C ILE A 83 -9.19 13.31 4.59
N ARG A 84 -10.02 13.18 3.55
CA ARG A 84 -11.16 14.07 3.30
C ARG A 84 -12.28 13.99 4.34
N ILE A 85 -12.43 12.86 5.03
CA ILE A 85 -13.47 12.69 6.06
C ILE A 85 -12.98 13.06 7.47
N LYS A 86 -11.71 13.48 7.64
CA LYS A 86 -11.18 13.94 8.92
C LYS A 86 -12.02 15.10 9.46
N THR A 87 -12.33 15.06 10.75
CA THR A 87 -12.94 16.19 11.46
C THR A 87 -11.90 16.92 12.31
N THR A 88 -12.32 17.92 13.07
CA THR A 88 -11.46 18.61 14.04
C THR A 88 -10.86 17.67 15.09
N THR A 89 -11.54 16.55 15.37
CA THR A 89 -11.08 15.52 16.31
C THR A 89 -9.87 14.76 15.76
N GLU A 90 -9.85 14.45 14.47
CA GLU A 90 -8.78 13.68 13.83
C GLU A 90 -7.71 14.58 13.17
N LYS A 91 -7.65 15.87 13.51
CA LYS A 91 -6.72 16.82 12.88
C LYS A 91 -5.26 16.36 12.95
N GLU A 92 -4.88 15.67 14.03
CA GLU A 92 -3.53 15.17 14.30
C GLU A 92 -3.25 13.82 13.63
N TYR A 93 -4.25 13.19 13.02
CA TYR A 93 -4.06 11.92 12.36
C TYR A 93 -3.20 12.13 11.12
N ARG A 94 -2.28 11.21 10.87
CA ARG A 94 -1.57 11.10 9.60
C ARG A 94 -1.86 9.77 8.96
N ILE A 95 -2.23 9.82 7.69
CA ILE A 95 -2.70 8.67 6.95
C ILE A 95 -1.76 8.42 5.78
N TYR A 96 -1.25 7.19 5.72
CA TYR A 96 -0.27 6.76 4.72
C TYR A 96 -0.74 5.49 4.05
N PHE A 97 -0.52 5.39 2.74
CA PHE A 97 -0.40 4.11 2.08
C PHE A 97 1.06 3.70 2.09
N VAL A 98 1.36 2.60 2.79
CA VAL A 98 2.68 1.99 2.84
C VAL A 98 2.73 0.89 1.78
N VAL A 99 3.50 1.12 0.72
CA VAL A 99 3.67 0.20 -0.42
C VAL A 99 4.97 -0.56 -0.26
N SER A 100 4.91 -1.89 -0.31
CA SER A 100 6.09 -2.75 -0.17
C SER A 100 6.43 -3.43 -1.49
N PHE A 101 7.62 -3.18 -2.05
CA PHE A 101 8.16 -3.89 -3.21
C PHE A 101 9.33 -4.81 -2.83
N PRO A 102 9.50 -5.93 -3.57
CA PRO A 102 8.60 -6.45 -4.61
C PRO A 102 7.30 -7.03 -4.03
N ASN A 103 7.18 -7.05 -2.70
CA ASN A 103 6.15 -7.78 -1.99
C ASN A 103 4.87 -6.98 -1.69
N LEU A 104 4.07 -6.72 -2.72
CA LEU A 104 2.89 -5.86 -2.61
C LEU A 104 1.84 -6.35 -1.59
N HIS A 105 1.78 -7.64 -1.26
CA HIS A 105 0.81 -8.13 -0.27
C HIS A 105 1.13 -7.69 1.17
N ALA A 106 2.35 -7.22 1.44
CA ALA A 106 2.73 -6.63 2.72
C ALA A 106 2.31 -5.15 2.83
N SER A 107 1.78 -4.56 1.75
CA SER A 107 1.33 -3.18 1.74
C SER A 107 0.07 -2.99 2.59
N ASN A 108 -0.06 -1.84 3.23
CA ASN A 108 -1.16 -1.51 4.13
C ASN A 108 -1.47 -0.01 4.14
N ILE A 109 -2.65 0.35 4.63
CA ILE A 109 -2.94 1.74 4.98
C ILE A 109 -2.64 1.91 6.48
N LEU A 110 -1.72 2.80 6.79
CA LEU A 110 -1.31 3.12 8.15
C LEU A 110 -1.92 4.45 8.57
N ILE A 111 -2.59 4.46 9.73
CA ILE A 111 -3.16 5.65 10.36
C ILE A 111 -2.45 5.84 11.68
N VAL A 112 -1.78 6.98 11.86
CA VAL A 112 -1.09 7.33 13.11
C VAL A 112 -1.79 8.52 13.73
N CYS A 113 -2.25 8.39 14.98
CA CYS A 113 -3.24 9.31 15.57
C CYS A 113 -2.66 10.34 16.53
N SER A 114 -1.33 10.39 16.68
CA SER A 114 -0.67 11.36 17.53
C SER A 114 0.69 11.76 16.97
N LYS A 115 1.13 13.00 17.25
CA LYS A 115 2.49 13.49 16.92
C LYS A 115 3.57 12.56 17.46
N GLN A 116 3.45 12.17 18.72
CA GLN A 116 4.39 11.25 19.35
C GLN A 116 4.37 9.86 18.67
N GLY A 117 3.22 9.39 18.19
CA GLY A 117 3.12 8.16 17.41
C GLY A 117 3.85 8.26 16.08
N ILE A 118 3.76 9.42 15.41
CA ILE A 118 4.43 9.66 14.12
C ILE A 118 5.95 9.69 14.31
N GLU A 119 6.43 10.42 15.31
CA GLU A 119 7.85 10.49 15.67
C GLU A 119 8.38 9.09 15.97
N ARG A 120 7.74 8.34 16.88
CA ARG A 120 8.14 6.96 17.22
C ARG A 120 8.12 6.03 16.03
N PHE A 121 7.13 6.17 15.14
CA PHE A 121 7.04 5.37 13.93
C PHE A 121 8.24 5.61 13.01
N PHE A 122 8.55 6.87 12.70
CA PHE A 122 9.67 7.21 11.81
C PHE A 122 11.03 7.01 12.47
N GLU A 123 11.18 7.25 13.78
CA GLU A 123 12.38 6.91 14.54
C GLU A 123 12.63 5.40 14.53
N GLY A 124 11.58 4.59 14.72
CA GLY A 124 11.68 3.14 14.67
C GLY A 124 11.98 2.62 13.26
N PHE A 125 11.40 3.26 12.22
CA PHE A 125 11.59 2.89 10.82
C PHE A 125 12.98 3.29 10.28
N LEU A 126 13.42 4.53 10.55
CA LEU A 126 14.73 5.05 10.13
C LEU A 126 15.84 4.74 11.13
N GLY A 127 15.50 4.13 12.27
CA GLY A 127 16.43 3.77 13.32
C GLY A 127 17.50 2.81 12.82
N ARG A 128 18.77 3.14 13.11
CA ARG A 128 19.89 2.24 12.85
C ARG A 128 19.92 1.16 13.91
N TYR A 129 19.36 -0.01 13.60
CA TYR A 129 19.64 -1.20 14.39
C TYR A 129 21.02 -1.74 14.00
N MET A 130 21.85 -2.08 15.00
CA MET A 130 23.22 -2.57 14.77
C MET A 130 23.27 -3.79 13.82
N ASP A 131 22.24 -4.63 13.85
CA ASP A 131 22.12 -5.86 13.04
C ASP A 131 20.82 -5.90 12.21
N GLY A 132 20.13 -4.76 12.07
CA GLY A 132 18.84 -4.69 11.36
C GLY A 132 18.91 -3.96 10.02
N PRO A 133 17.86 -4.07 9.21
CA PRO A 133 17.80 -3.40 7.91
C PRO A 133 17.88 -1.89 8.06
N GLN A 134 18.73 -1.26 7.27
CA GLN A 134 18.84 0.20 7.20
C GLN A 134 18.06 0.71 6.00
N TRP A 135 17.12 1.61 6.23
CA TRP A 135 16.33 2.25 5.17
C TRP A 135 16.97 3.58 4.79
N ILE A 136 17.38 3.70 3.53
CA ILE A 136 17.84 4.97 2.98
C ILE A 136 16.83 5.52 1.97
N PRO A 137 16.69 6.85 1.85
CA PRO A 137 15.84 7.44 0.82
C PRO A 137 16.24 6.96 -0.57
N LEU A 138 15.24 6.67 -1.41
CA LEU A 138 15.47 6.40 -2.82
C LEU A 138 15.98 7.66 -3.55
N PRO A 139 16.74 7.48 -4.65
CA PRO A 139 17.15 8.59 -5.50
C PRO A 139 15.95 9.39 -6.03
N GLN A 140 16.13 10.70 -6.26
CA GLN A 140 15.04 11.59 -6.70
C GLN A 140 14.48 11.22 -8.08
N GLU A 141 15.24 10.47 -8.89
CA GLU A 141 14.84 10.01 -10.22
C GLU A 141 13.80 8.89 -10.17
N ARG A 142 13.62 8.24 -9.01
CA ARG A 142 12.61 7.20 -8.83
C ARG A 142 11.24 7.84 -8.66
N ASP A 143 10.29 7.40 -9.47
CA ASP A 143 8.95 7.96 -9.55
C ASP A 143 7.92 6.84 -9.64
N ILE A 144 7.36 6.46 -8.49
CA ILE A 144 6.34 5.39 -8.41
C ILE A 144 5.07 5.74 -9.21
N GLU A 145 4.74 7.03 -9.37
CA GLU A 145 3.57 7.44 -10.13
C GLU A 145 3.76 7.08 -11.60
N GLN A 146 4.90 7.46 -12.18
CA GLN A 146 5.24 7.11 -13.56
C GLN A 146 5.50 5.60 -13.74
N GLU A 147 6.28 4.99 -12.85
CA GLU A 147 6.66 3.57 -12.92
C GLU A 147 5.44 2.63 -12.88
N CYS A 148 4.42 2.98 -12.10
CA CYS A 148 3.20 2.19 -11.95
C CYS A 148 1.99 2.73 -12.73
N GLY A 149 2.13 3.88 -13.39
CA GLY A 149 1.06 4.59 -14.09
C GLY A 149 -0.08 5.00 -13.16
N LEU A 150 0.25 5.51 -11.97
CA LEU A 150 -0.72 5.92 -10.95
C LEU A 150 -1.18 7.35 -11.21
N HIS A 151 -2.24 7.73 -10.51
CA HIS A 151 -2.62 9.12 -10.32
C HIS A 151 -2.56 9.40 -8.82
N ILE A 152 -1.63 10.26 -8.42
CA ILE A 152 -1.49 10.68 -7.02
C ILE A 152 -2.09 12.09 -6.89
N PRO A 153 -3.12 12.29 -6.05
CA PRO A 153 -3.67 13.62 -5.79
C PRO A 153 -2.58 14.57 -5.28
N ASN A 154 -2.64 15.84 -5.68
CA ASN A 154 -1.61 16.85 -5.36
C ASN A 154 -1.44 17.07 -3.85
N GLU A 155 -2.47 16.78 -3.06
CA GLU A 155 -2.44 16.85 -1.61
C GLU A 155 -1.63 15.71 -0.95
N LEU A 156 -1.30 14.65 -1.67
CA LEU A 156 -0.54 13.51 -1.14
C LEU A 156 0.93 13.62 -1.51
N GLN A 157 1.77 13.36 -0.52
CA GLN A 157 3.22 13.36 -0.68
C GLN A 157 3.72 11.94 -0.86
N VAL A 158 4.82 11.80 -1.59
CA VAL A 158 5.43 10.51 -1.93
C VAL A 158 6.87 10.48 -1.45
N LYS A 159 7.22 9.43 -0.69
CA LYS A 159 8.62 9.20 -0.29
C LYS A 159 8.97 7.73 -0.33
N GLY A 160 10.00 7.40 -1.10
CA GLY A 160 10.51 6.05 -1.27
C GLY A 160 11.78 5.80 -0.47
N TYR A 161 11.96 4.57 -0.02
CA TYR A 161 13.14 4.08 0.68
C TYR A 161 13.55 2.72 0.14
N THR A 162 14.84 2.44 0.14
CA THR A 162 15.38 1.11 -0.16
C THR A 162 16.13 0.55 1.03
N GLU A 163 16.05 -0.76 1.19
CA GLU A 163 16.71 -1.52 2.25
C GLU A 163 18.17 -1.76 1.84
N ILE A 164 19.12 -1.32 2.67
CA ILE A 164 20.53 -1.72 2.57
C ILE A 164 20.80 -2.80 3.62
N PHE A 165 21.26 -3.96 3.15
CA PHE A 165 21.99 -4.92 3.98
C PHE A 165 23.49 -4.80 3.72
N THR A 166 24.29 -5.23 4.71
CA THR A 166 25.74 -5.43 4.54
C THR A 166 26.09 -6.65 3.68
N ASP A 167 25.12 -7.53 3.39
CA ASP A 167 25.32 -8.79 2.67
C ASP A 167 24.58 -8.78 1.32
N SER A 168 25.29 -9.11 0.24
CA SER A 168 24.88 -8.86 -1.16
C SER A 168 23.80 -9.80 -1.72
N ASP A 169 23.36 -10.79 -0.94
CA ASP A 169 22.46 -11.86 -1.41
C ASP A 169 20.97 -11.56 -1.18
N TYR A 170 20.63 -10.38 -0.64
CA TYR A 170 19.24 -9.99 -0.38
C TYR A 170 18.66 -9.13 -1.50
N ASN A 171 17.46 -9.52 -1.96
CA ASN A 171 16.69 -8.75 -2.95
C ASN A 171 16.43 -7.32 -2.44
N ASP A 172 16.71 -6.32 -3.28
CA ASP A 172 16.39 -4.90 -3.03
C ASP A 172 14.90 -4.76 -2.67
N LYS A 173 14.62 -4.56 -1.38
CA LYS A 173 13.28 -4.20 -0.94
C LYS A 173 13.14 -2.68 -1.03
N GLU A 174 11.97 -2.25 -1.46
CA GLU A 174 11.59 -0.84 -1.44
C GLU A 174 10.31 -0.66 -0.65
N ILE A 175 10.26 0.42 0.13
CA ILE A 175 9.05 0.87 0.80
C ILE A 175 8.76 2.29 0.35
N TRP A 176 7.53 2.51 -0.10
CA TRP A 176 7.04 3.82 -0.48
C TRP A 176 5.92 4.25 0.47
N PHE A 177 5.98 5.49 0.92
CA PHE A 177 4.91 6.14 1.67
C PHE A 177 4.19 7.13 0.77
N ILE A 178 2.87 7.03 0.68
CA ILE A 178 2.01 7.95 -0.07
C ILE A 178 0.93 8.48 0.88
N GLY A 179 0.94 9.77 1.22
CA GLY A 179 0.03 10.30 2.24
C GLY A 179 0.42 11.67 2.81
N GLU A 180 0.06 11.92 4.06
CA GLU A 180 0.36 13.16 4.80
C GLU A 180 1.75 13.10 5.49
N LEU A 181 2.85 13.34 4.76
CA LEU A 181 4.23 13.18 5.29
C LEU A 181 4.79 14.43 6.01
N ASP A 182 4.19 15.61 5.80
CA ASP A 182 4.53 16.89 6.45
C ASP A 182 3.54 17.25 7.56
#